data_AF-A0A2X1K5Q5-F1
#
_entry.id   AF-A0A2X1K5Q5-F1
#
_cell.length_a   1.000
_cell.length_b   1.000
_cell.length_c   1.000
_cell.angle_alpha   90.00
_cell.angle_beta   90.00
_cell.angle_gamma   90.00
#
_symmetry.space_group_name_H-M   'P 1'
#
loop_
_entity.id
_entity.type
_entity.pdbx_description
1 polymer ?
#
loop_
_entity_poly.entity_id
_entity_poly.type
_entity_poly.pdbx_seq_one_letter_code
_entity_poly.pdbx_strand_id
1 'polypeptide(L)'
;MKAYKPDVVLGMGGYVSGPGGLAAWSLGIPVVLHEQNGIAGLTNKWLAKIATKVMQAFPGAFPNAEVVGNPVRTDVLALPLPQQRLAGREGRGSCAGSGWFSGRTHS
;
A
#
# COMPACT_ATOMS: atom_id res chain seq x y z
N MET A 1 17.90 8.68 12.70
CA MET A 1 17.61 8.18 14.06
C MET A 1 18.36 8.96 15.13
N LYS A 2 19.70 8.91 15.23
CA LYS A 2 20.46 9.54 16.34
C LYS A 2 20.32 11.07 16.45
N ALA A 3 20.26 11.79 15.33
CA ALA A 3 20.12 13.26 15.34
C ALA A 3 18.68 13.72 15.65
N TYR A 4 17.68 12.97 15.19
CA TYR A 4 16.26 13.34 15.29
C TYR A 4 15.56 12.75 16.52
N LYS A 5 16.12 11.68 17.12
CA LYS A 5 15.57 10.95 18.29
C LYS A 5 14.05 10.73 18.22
N PRO A 6 13.54 10.05 17.18
CA PRO A 6 12.10 9.79 17.08
C PRO A 6 11.65 8.83 18.18
N ASP A 7 10.50 9.12 18.80
CA ASP A 7 9.87 8.25 19.80
C ASP A 7 9.21 7.02 19.17
N VAL A 8 8.81 7.11 17.89
CA VAL A 8 8.21 6.02 17.13
C VAL A 8 8.48 6.20 15.63
N VAL A 9 8.56 5.11 14.89
CA VAL A 9 8.76 5.12 13.44
C VAL A 9 7.64 4.37 12.75
N LEU A 10 6.99 5.02 11.78
CA LEU A 10 5.94 4.44 10.94
C LEU A 10 6.53 4.06 9.57
N GLY A 11 6.48 2.78 9.23
CA GLY A 11 6.85 2.24 7.92
C GLY A 11 5.62 1.85 7.11
N MET A 12 5.40 2.52 5.98
CA MET A 12 4.28 2.25 5.06
C MET A 12 4.52 1.06 4.11
N GLY A 13 5.45 0.16 4.47
CA GLY A 13 5.90 -0.96 3.65
C GLY A 13 6.89 -0.58 2.55
N GLY A 14 7.57 -1.59 1.99
CA GLY A 14 8.50 -1.44 0.86
C GLY A 14 9.97 -1.56 1.28
N TYR A 15 10.86 -1.83 0.30
CA TYR A 15 12.27 -2.16 0.55
C TYR A 15 13.03 -1.10 1.39
N VAL A 16 12.68 0.17 1.23
CA VAL A 16 13.27 1.30 1.97
C VAL A 16 12.97 1.24 3.48
N SER A 17 11.82 0.66 3.87
CA SER A 17 11.45 0.50 5.28
C SER A 17 12.31 -0.53 6.02
N GLY A 18 13.03 -1.39 5.30
CA GLY A 18 13.88 -2.42 5.89
C GLY A 18 15.05 -1.88 6.70
N PRO A 19 16.01 -1.18 6.07
CA PRO A 19 17.15 -0.61 6.79
C PRO A 19 16.72 0.46 7.81
N GLY A 20 15.67 1.23 7.52
CA GLY A 20 15.10 2.19 8.47
C GLY A 20 14.49 1.53 9.72
N GLY A 21 13.69 0.49 9.53
CA GLY A 21 13.09 -0.28 10.63
C GLY A 21 14.13 -1.02 11.46
N LEU A 22 15.15 -1.61 10.82
CA LEU A 22 16.26 -2.29 11.51
C LEU A 22 17.08 -1.29 12.35
N ALA A 23 17.30 -0.08 11.83
CA ALA A 23 17.99 0.98 12.56
C ALA A 23 17.18 1.50 13.77
N ALA A 24 15.85 1.59 13.66
CA ALA A 24 15.00 1.93 14.81
C ALA A 24 15.02 0.82 15.86
N TRP A 25 14.85 -0.43 15.42
CA TRP A 25 14.83 -1.60 16.30
C TRP A 25 16.15 -1.76 17.08
N SER A 26 17.30 -1.60 16.41
CA SER A 26 18.61 -1.66 17.08
C SER A 26 18.86 -0.51 18.06
N LEU A 27 18.10 0.57 17.97
CA LEU A 27 18.12 1.69 18.92
C LEU A 27 17.01 1.61 19.98
N GLY A 28 16.23 0.53 20.01
CA GLY A 28 15.11 0.35 20.95
C GLY A 28 13.90 1.24 20.66
N ILE A 29 13.83 1.83 19.46
CA ILE A 29 12.73 2.71 19.05
C ILE A 29 11.59 1.83 18.49
N PRO A 30 10.34 1.99 18.97
CA PRO A 30 9.22 1.19 18.50
C PRO A 30 8.94 1.44 17.02
N VAL A 31 8.74 0.34 16.28
CA VAL A 31 8.46 0.34 14.84
C VAL A 31 7.02 -0.09 14.61
N VAL A 32 6.29 0.75 13.90
CA VAL A 32 4.92 0.50 13.46
C VAL A 32 4.94 0.28 11.95
N LEU A 33 4.35 -0.81 11.48
CA LEU A 33 4.24 -1.12 10.06
C LEU A 33 2.80 -1.03 9.58
N HIS A 34 2.61 -0.51 8.37
CA HIS A 34 1.32 -0.50 7.69
C HIS A 34 1.47 -1.06 6.28
N GLU A 35 0.75 -2.13 5.96
CA GLU A 35 0.70 -2.73 4.62
C GLU A 35 -0.57 -2.32 3.89
N GLN A 36 -0.41 -1.71 2.71
CA GLN A 36 -1.51 -1.24 1.88
C GLN A 36 -2.03 -2.32 0.93
N ASN A 37 -1.20 -3.32 0.61
CA ASN A 37 -1.51 -4.36 -0.35
C ASN A 37 -2.19 -5.57 0.30
N GLY A 38 -3.02 -6.30 -0.46
CA GLY A 38 -3.66 -7.53 0.02
C GLY A 38 -2.71 -8.70 0.25
N ILE A 39 -1.47 -8.63 -0.27
CA ILE A 39 -0.44 -9.66 -0.10
C ILE A 39 0.82 -8.99 0.44
N ALA A 40 1.23 -9.39 1.64
CA ALA A 40 2.48 -8.93 2.22
C ALA A 40 3.68 -9.52 1.46
N GLY A 41 4.57 -8.64 0.98
CA GLY A 41 5.84 -9.05 0.40
C GLY A 41 6.77 -9.72 1.43
N LEU A 42 7.75 -10.51 0.96
CA LEU A 42 8.66 -11.26 1.83
C LEU A 42 9.41 -10.34 2.81
N THR A 43 9.88 -9.18 2.34
CA THR A 43 10.53 -8.15 3.18
C THR A 43 9.60 -7.70 4.30
N ASN A 44 8.34 -7.38 3.99
CA ASN A 44 7.37 -6.93 5.00
C ASN A 44 7.02 -8.05 5.99
N LYS A 45 6.98 -9.33 5.55
CA LYS A 45 6.84 -10.49 6.46
C LYS A 45 7.99 -10.64 7.43
N TRP A 46 9.23 -10.38 7.00
CA TRP A 46 10.39 -10.37 7.88
C TRP A 46 10.38 -9.18 8.82
N LEU A 47 10.09 -7.98 8.32
CA LEU A 47 9.99 -6.78 9.15
C LEU A 47 8.86 -6.83 10.18
N ALA A 48 7.75 -7.49 9.86
CA ALA A 48 6.64 -7.70 10.79
C ALA A 48 7.05 -8.48 12.05
N LYS A 49 8.13 -9.27 12.01
CA LYS A 49 8.64 -10.00 13.19
C LYS A 49 9.41 -9.11 14.16
N ILE A 50 9.99 -8.02 13.69
CA ILE A 50 10.75 -7.06 14.50
C ILE A 50 9.93 -5.82 14.87
N ALA A 51 8.81 -5.60 14.19
CA ALA A 51 7.92 -4.48 14.46
C ALA A 51 7.13 -4.69 15.75
N THR A 52 6.95 -3.61 16.49
CA THR A 52 6.15 -3.58 17.73
C THR A 52 4.65 -3.69 17.41
N LYS A 53 4.22 -3.11 16.28
CA LYS A 53 2.83 -3.13 15.83
C LYS A 53 2.77 -3.26 14.31
N VAL A 54 1.85 -4.09 13.82
CA VAL A 54 1.61 -4.30 12.40
C VAL A 54 0.13 -4.05 12.10
N MET A 55 -0.11 -3.21 11.11
CA MET A 55 -1.43 -2.84 10.59
C MET A 55 -1.52 -3.23 9.11
N GLN A 56 -2.71 -3.61 8.67
CA GLN A 56 -2.97 -4.01 7.29
C GLN A 56 -4.25 -3.36 6.76
N ALA A 57 -4.25 -3.02 5.49
CA ALA A 57 -5.42 -2.45 4.84
C ALA A 57 -6.50 -3.50 4.57
N PHE A 58 -6.09 -4.71 4.20
CA PHE A 58 -6.97 -5.81 3.85
C PHE A 58 -6.71 -7.04 4.72
N PRO A 59 -7.74 -7.82 5.08
CA PRO A 59 -7.56 -9.08 5.76
C PRO A 59 -6.80 -10.07 4.86
N GLY A 60 -5.85 -10.80 5.43
CA GLY A 60 -5.10 -11.87 4.74
C GLY A 60 -3.65 -11.54 4.39
N ALA A 61 -3.22 -10.27 4.51
CA ALA A 61 -1.82 -9.91 4.30
C ALA A 61 -0.91 -10.50 5.39
N PHE A 62 -1.35 -10.44 6.65
CA PHE A 62 -0.69 -11.02 7.80
C PHE A 62 -1.69 -11.80 8.69
N PRO A 63 -1.24 -12.89 9.34
CA PRO A 63 -2.10 -13.70 10.20
C PRO A 63 -2.57 -12.99 11.47
N ASN A 64 -1.74 -12.07 12.04
CA ASN A 64 -1.98 -11.43 13.33
C ASN A 64 -1.92 -9.89 13.29
N ALA A 65 -2.16 -9.26 12.13
CA ALA A 65 -2.14 -7.80 12.01
C ALA A 65 -3.55 -7.20 12.10
N GLU A 66 -3.62 -6.00 12.69
CA GLU A 66 -4.88 -5.26 12.83
C GLU A 66 -5.33 -4.70 11.47
N VAL A 67 -6.58 -4.93 11.10
CA VAL A 67 -7.15 -4.44 9.83
C VAL A 67 -7.65 -3.01 10.04
N VAL A 68 -6.94 -2.03 9.49
CA VAL A 68 -7.26 -0.59 9.63
C VAL A 68 -7.78 0.05 8.34
N GLY A 69 -7.67 -0.64 7.21
CA GLY A 69 -8.01 -0.09 5.90
C GLY A 69 -6.93 0.83 5.32
N ASN A 70 -7.20 1.42 4.16
CA ASN A 70 -6.36 2.46 3.58
C ASN A 70 -6.99 3.83 3.84
N PRO A 71 -6.21 4.86 4.24
CA PRO A 71 -6.73 6.21 4.43
C PRO A 71 -7.25 6.75 3.09
N VAL A 72 -8.57 6.90 2.99
CA VAL A 72 -9.21 7.48 1.81
C VAL A 72 -9.31 8.99 2.00
N ARG A 73 -8.97 9.76 0.96
CA ARG A 73 -9.14 11.22 0.97
C ARG A 73 -10.61 11.56 1.18
N THR A 74 -10.91 12.47 2.11
CA THR A 74 -12.28 12.89 2.49
C THR A 74 -13.13 13.30 1.30
N ASP A 75 -12.53 13.92 0.28
CA ASP A 75 -13.22 14.35 -0.94
C ASP A 75 -13.82 13.17 -1.71
N VAL A 76 -13.21 11.98 -1.61
CA VAL A 76 -13.71 10.74 -2.23
C VAL A 76 -14.80 10.07 -1.38
N LEU A 77 -14.86 10.34 -0.08
CA LEU A 77 -15.96 9.90 0.77
C LEU A 77 -17.23 10.74 0.57
N ALA A 78 -17.06 12.01 0.19
CA ALA A 78 -18.14 12.93 -0.15
C ALA A 78 -18.69 12.73 -1.58
N LEU A 79 -18.07 11.84 -2.36
CA LEU A 79 -18.53 11.53 -3.71
C LEU A 79 -19.79 10.65 -3.64
N PRO A 80 -20.89 11.01 -4.35
CA PRO A 80 -22.06 10.16 -4.45
C PRO A 80 -21.68 8.78 -5.00
N LEU A 81 -22.46 7.76 -4.62
CA LEU A 81 -22.19 6.36 -4.92
C LEU A 81 -21.91 6.17 -6.42
N PRO A 82 -21.06 5.21 -6.82
CA PRO A 82 -20.71 4.97 -8.22
C PRO A 82 -21.95 4.84 -9.12
N GLN A 83 -23.03 4.21 -8.63
CA GLN A 83 -24.30 4.09 -9.35
C GLN A 83 -24.89 5.46 -9.73
N GLN A 84 -24.73 6.50 -8.91
CA GLN A 84 -25.24 7.85 -9.19
C GLN A 84 -24.33 8.65 -10.14
N ARG A 85 -23.01 8.42 -10.13
CA ARG A 85 -22.06 9.10 -11.05
C ARG A 85 -22.02 8.47 -12.45
N LEU A 86 -22.34 7.17 -12.55
CA LEU A 86 -22.43 6.44 -13.81
C LEU A 86 -23.87 6.34 -14.36
N ALA A 87 -24.89 6.80 -13.63
CA ALA A 87 -26.25 6.90 -14.16
C ALA A 87 -26.25 7.79 -15.41
N GLY A 88 -26.53 7.20 -16.58
CA GLY A 88 -26.51 7.88 -17.88
C GLY A 88 -25.28 7.61 -18.75
N ARG A 89 -24.31 6.79 -18.30
CA ARG A 89 -23.19 6.33 -19.14
C ARG A 89 -23.53 4.98 -19.79
N GLU A 90 -24.35 4.98 -20.84
CA GLU A 90 -24.40 3.86 -21.79
C GLU A 90 -23.28 4.04 -22.81
N GLY A 91 -22.06 3.72 -22.40
CA GLY A 91 -20.91 3.67 -23.29
C GLY A 91 -20.05 2.48 -22.88
N ARG A 92 -19.82 1.55 -23.81
CA ARG A 92 -18.79 0.52 -23.65
C ARG A 92 -17.53 1.21 -23.15
N GLY A 93 -16.96 0.73 -22.05
CA GLY A 93 -15.61 1.08 -21.65
C GLY A 93 -14.67 0.67 -22.78
N SER A 94 -14.45 1.57 -23.74
CA SER A 94 -13.50 1.38 -24.80
C SER A 94 -12.12 1.62 -24.21
N CYS A 95 -11.59 0.61 -23.52
CA CYS A 95 -10.19 0.27 -23.70
C CYS A 95 -10.02 -0.25 -25.13
N ALA A 96 -10.25 0.62 -26.12
CA ALA A 96 -9.85 0.38 -27.49
C ALA A 96 -8.34 0.64 -27.55
N GLY A 97 -7.58 -0.36 -27.10
CA GLY A 97 -6.20 -0.56 -27.54
C GLY A 97 -6.17 -1.03 -28.99
N SER A 98 -6.88 -0.36 -29.90
CA SER A 98 -6.73 -0.54 -31.35
C SER A 98 -5.75 0.52 -31.85
N GLY A 99 -4.51 0.40 -31.38
CA GLY A 99 -3.36 1.22 -31.81
C GLY A 99 -2.03 0.46 -31.79
N TRP A 100 -2.03 -0.84 -31.48
CA TRP A 100 -0.84 -1.67 -31.34
C TRP A 100 -0.73 -2.78 -32.40
N PHE A 101 -1.36 -2.60 -33.56
CA PHE A 101 -1.17 -3.49 -34.71
C PHE A 101 -1.06 -2.68 -36.01
N SER A 102 0.04 -1.94 -36.15
CA SER A 102 0.53 -1.54 -37.48
C SER A 102 2.05 -1.35 -37.44
N GLY A 103 2.79 -2.21 -38.14
CA GLY A 103 4.09 -1.86 -38.71
C GLY A 103 5.30 -2.67 -38.25
N ARG A 104 5.48 -3.88 -38.81
CA ARG A 104 6.65 -4.23 -39.66
C ARG A 104 6.68 -5.72 -39.99
N THR A 105 6.27 -6.03 -41.22
CA THR A 105 6.84 -7.11 -42.04
C THR A 105 7.93 -6.50 -42.94
N HIS A 106 8.94 -7.31 -43.28
CA HIS A 106 10.16 -7.06 -44.08
C HIS A 106 11.42 -6.75 -43.27
N SER A 107 12.33 -7.71 -43.17
CA SER A 107 13.26 -8.09 -44.25
C SER A 107 13.47 -9.60 -44.29
#